data_AF-A0A0M0J9C6-F1
#
_entry.id   AF-A0A0M0J9C6-F1
#
_cell.length_a   1.000
_cell.length_b   1.000
_cell.length_c   1.000
_cell.angle_alpha   90.00
_cell.angle_beta   90.00
_cell.angle_gamma   90.00
#
_symmetry.space_group_name_H-M   'P 1'
#
loop_
_entity.id
_entity.type
_entity.pdbx_description
1 polymer ?
#
loop_
_entity_poly.entity_id
_entity_poly.type
_entity_poly.pdbx_seq_one_letter_code
_entity_poly.pdbx_strand_id
1 'polypeptide(L)'
;MLSLATAGIPAGRSTCGYLEWFPYRGDMTMGLNHQMASLSCALGEAFYLQRTLLLPRRICLFALHEQRWKQTKKSVEGRTLAESLNCVPADTLFDVERLNLLVPVEVRGNSTRREALRRGAALVGQGWSSERVKQAHACGAEGPALVRRRVDSEFWFQKCTRRQTDYSTLAGALNQLVGAPPTAPKPVNILLRSGLFFAPSIKQAASAIRAQMGGTYASVHVRRSDKLTACDPSDCKKRDEATRPDAIERALRLWLPMNAHVYVGSTEPPSFFEPLRRSFRLHFAEDFGPLLTNITNNYALYAVETLVFFGSQMSAETFNYQSAWFIDACFPAASLRTPKRERSSIKAWHDGLSGIVASAAAAGAVELHCRDQSGVLLNGVLYGPACVANLPCGKGTALVPPPKGGARLEAKLAKAAGYNKAAAAEERVAELQAELQMKEEALKEARAKLAAAMAARQDAGGTAEA
;
A
#
# COMPACT_ATOMS: atom_id res chain seq x y z
N MET A 1 -20.47 -0.03 33.11
CA MET A 1 -20.99 0.33 31.78
C MET A 1 -20.63 1.77 31.51
N LEU A 2 -19.67 2.02 30.62
CA LEU A 2 -19.27 3.36 30.22
C LEU A 2 -19.82 3.63 28.82
N SER A 3 -20.67 4.64 28.73
CA SER A 3 -21.36 5.06 27.51
C SER A 3 -20.44 5.87 26.60
N LEU A 4 -20.62 5.72 25.30
CA LEU A 4 -19.86 6.37 24.23
C LEU A 4 -20.10 7.89 24.07
N ALA A 5 -20.68 8.55 25.07
CA ALA A 5 -20.94 9.99 25.03
C ALA A 5 -19.77 10.85 25.53
N THR A 6 -18.88 10.31 26.38
CA THR A 6 -17.92 11.12 27.15
C THR A 6 -16.63 11.50 26.42
N ALA A 7 -16.44 11.03 25.18
CA ALA A 7 -15.25 11.36 24.38
C ALA A 7 -15.58 11.84 22.95
N GLY A 8 -16.80 12.34 22.73
CA GLY A 8 -17.17 13.01 21.48
C GLY A 8 -17.18 12.12 20.23
N ILE A 9 -17.18 10.79 20.39
CA ILE A 9 -17.34 9.83 19.29
C ILE A 9 -18.43 8.81 19.67
N PRO A 10 -19.61 8.88 19.04
CA PRO A 10 -20.80 8.14 19.48
C PRO A 10 -20.71 6.62 19.27
N ALA A 11 -21.50 5.91 20.09
CA ALA A 11 -21.80 4.49 20.01
C ALA A 11 -22.38 4.14 18.65
N GLY A 12 -21.75 3.20 17.94
CA GLY A 12 -22.16 2.83 16.58
C GLY A 12 -21.76 3.92 15.60
N ARG A 13 -20.72 3.68 14.79
CA ARG A 13 -20.13 4.70 13.92
C ARG A 13 -21.15 5.26 12.92
N SER A 14 -21.85 6.35 13.27
CA SER A 14 -22.43 7.25 12.29
C SER A 14 -21.27 8.00 11.62
N THR A 15 -20.74 7.48 10.52
CA THR A 15 -19.86 8.26 9.67
C THR A 15 -20.68 9.35 8.99
N CYS A 16 -20.11 10.53 8.79
CA CYS A 16 -20.84 11.66 8.20
C CYS A 16 -20.87 11.60 6.66
N GLY A 17 -20.65 10.41 6.09
CA GLY A 17 -20.53 10.16 4.67
C GLY A 17 -19.19 9.56 4.28
N TYR A 18 -18.86 9.73 3.01
CA TYR A 18 -17.78 9.00 2.34
C TYR A 18 -16.59 9.91 1.98
N LEU A 19 -15.39 9.33 2.00
CA LEU A 19 -14.19 9.89 1.36
C LEU A 19 -13.82 8.99 0.18
N GLU A 20 -13.75 9.56 -1.02
CA GLU A 20 -13.31 8.82 -2.20
C GLU A 20 -11.81 9.02 -2.45
N TRP A 21 -11.08 7.90 -2.49
CA TRP A 21 -9.67 7.84 -2.85
C TRP A 21 -9.48 8.08 -4.36
N PHE A 22 -9.55 9.35 -4.78
CA PHE A 22 -9.62 9.70 -6.21
C PHE A 22 -8.95 11.03 -6.58
N PRO A 23 -8.31 11.16 -7.76
CA PRO A 23 -7.95 10.08 -8.68
C PRO A 23 -6.78 9.30 -8.12
N TYR A 24 -6.75 8.01 -8.44
CA TYR A 24 -5.68 7.09 -8.09
C TYR A 24 -4.77 6.82 -9.32
N ARG A 25 -4.87 7.63 -10.38
CA ARG A 25 -4.29 7.30 -11.69
C ARG A 25 -2.77 7.15 -11.67
N GLY A 26 -2.06 8.05 -10.98
CA GLY A 26 -0.61 7.96 -10.85
C GLY A 26 -0.20 6.66 -10.15
N ASP A 27 -0.91 6.27 -9.11
CA ASP A 27 -0.59 5.08 -8.33
C ASP A 27 -0.92 3.75 -9.05
N MET A 28 -1.89 3.73 -9.98
CA MET A 28 -2.27 2.54 -10.76
C MET A 28 -1.11 1.95 -11.57
N THR A 29 -0.09 2.75 -11.88
CA THR A 29 1.07 2.32 -12.68
C THR A 29 2.30 2.01 -11.83
N MET A 30 2.15 1.89 -10.50
CA MET A 30 3.27 1.72 -9.58
C MET A 30 3.22 0.39 -8.86
N GLY A 31 4.36 -0.14 -8.39
CA GLY A 31 4.41 -1.39 -7.61
C GLY A 31 3.59 -1.35 -6.32
N LEU A 32 3.18 -2.52 -5.79
CA LEU A 32 2.32 -2.68 -4.58
C LEU A 32 2.72 -1.75 -3.42
N ASN A 33 4.02 -1.61 -3.24
CA ASN A 33 4.71 -0.80 -2.25
C ASN A 33 4.29 0.67 -2.21
N HIS A 34 4.07 1.21 -3.39
CA HIS A 34 3.58 2.54 -3.63
C HIS A 34 2.09 2.62 -3.30
N GLN A 35 1.34 1.65 -3.81
CA GLN A 35 -0.10 1.54 -3.64
C GLN A 35 -0.49 1.45 -2.17
N MET A 36 0.25 0.67 -1.38
CA MET A 36 0.11 0.57 0.07
C MET A 36 0.41 1.89 0.80
N ALA A 37 1.41 2.65 0.36
CA ALA A 37 1.73 3.94 0.97
C ALA A 37 0.58 4.94 0.71
N SER A 38 0.04 4.94 -0.50
CA SER A 38 -1.08 5.79 -0.89
C SER A 38 -2.38 5.39 -0.21
N LEU A 39 -2.67 4.10 -0.06
CA LEU A 39 -3.82 3.62 0.71
C LEU A 39 -3.69 3.95 2.20
N SER A 40 -2.48 3.81 2.78
CA SER A 40 -2.22 4.22 4.16
C SER A 40 -2.50 5.72 4.37
N CYS A 41 -2.11 6.55 3.39
CA CYS A 41 -2.41 7.98 3.39
C CYS A 41 -3.92 8.27 3.32
N ALA A 42 -4.65 7.56 2.44
CA ALA A 42 -6.10 7.71 2.32
C ALA A 42 -6.87 7.25 3.57
N LEU A 43 -6.42 6.18 4.23
CA LEU A 43 -6.95 5.72 5.51
C LEU A 43 -6.75 6.77 6.60
N GLY A 44 -5.56 7.37 6.68
CA GLY A 44 -5.27 8.46 7.59
C GLY A 44 -6.23 9.65 7.40
N GLU A 45 -6.42 10.07 6.14
CA GLU A 45 -7.29 11.19 5.82
C GLU A 45 -8.75 10.89 6.18
N ALA A 46 -9.23 9.69 5.86
CA ALA A 46 -10.58 9.24 6.22
C ALA A 46 -10.78 9.20 7.74
N PHE A 47 -9.78 8.74 8.49
CA PHE A 47 -9.79 8.77 9.95
C PHE A 47 -9.89 10.19 10.50
N TYR A 48 -9.03 11.09 10.01
CA TYR A 48 -9.00 12.49 10.45
C TYR A 48 -10.30 13.26 10.14
N LEU A 49 -10.89 12.98 8.97
CA LEU A 49 -12.15 13.57 8.53
C LEU A 49 -13.41 12.85 9.07
N GLN A 50 -13.25 11.75 9.81
CA GLN A 50 -14.35 10.93 10.34
C GLN A 50 -15.33 10.40 9.26
N ARG A 51 -14.78 9.95 8.13
CA ARG A 51 -15.55 9.47 6.97
C ARG A 51 -15.25 8.00 6.65
N THR A 52 -16.21 7.33 6.02
CA THR A 52 -15.98 6.00 5.44
C THR A 52 -15.13 6.11 4.19
N LEU A 53 -13.98 5.44 4.16
CA LEU A 53 -13.14 5.37 2.97
C LEU A 53 -13.80 4.47 1.91
N LEU A 54 -13.99 4.99 0.71
CA LEU A 54 -14.35 4.20 -0.46
C LEU A 54 -13.08 3.60 -1.06
N LEU A 55 -12.87 2.31 -0.81
CA LEU A 55 -11.77 1.53 -1.38
C LEU A 55 -12.16 1.07 -2.80
N PRO A 56 -11.35 1.36 -3.83
CA PRO A 56 -11.63 0.87 -5.18
C PRO A 56 -11.76 -0.66 -5.21
N ARG A 57 -12.76 -1.17 -5.95
CA ARG A 57 -12.95 -2.62 -6.15
C ARG A 57 -11.73 -3.34 -6.72
N ARG A 58 -10.91 -2.63 -7.48
CA ARG A 58 -9.76 -3.21 -8.17
C ARG A 58 -8.52 -2.37 -7.97
N ILE A 59 -7.39 -3.07 -7.91
CA ILE A 59 -6.06 -2.54 -7.74
C ILE A 59 -5.22 -3.00 -8.93
N CYS A 60 -4.62 -2.05 -9.66
CA CYS A 60 -3.97 -2.34 -10.94
C CYS A 60 -2.52 -2.78 -10.78
N LEU A 61 -2.12 -3.83 -11.52
CA LEU A 61 -0.76 -4.35 -11.49
C LEU A 61 0.09 -3.58 -12.51
N PHE A 62 1.24 -3.09 -12.09
CA PHE A 62 2.21 -2.52 -13.01
C PHE A 62 2.82 -3.62 -13.90
N ALA A 63 2.75 -3.43 -15.22
CA ALA A 63 3.10 -4.43 -16.22
C ALA A 63 4.50 -5.05 -16.07
N LEU A 64 5.50 -4.30 -15.57
CA LEU A 64 6.86 -4.84 -15.34
C LEU A 64 6.93 -5.85 -14.18
N HIS A 65 6.00 -5.80 -13.24
CA HIS A 65 5.94 -6.75 -12.13
C HIS A 65 5.24 -8.07 -12.48
N GLU A 66 4.80 -8.24 -13.73
CA GLU A 66 4.12 -9.47 -14.17
C GLU A 66 5.05 -10.53 -14.79
N GLN A 67 6.33 -10.21 -14.95
CA GLN A 67 7.24 -10.99 -15.78
C GLN A 67 7.57 -12.38 -15.21
N ARG A 68 7.46 -12.60 -13.90
CA ARG A 68 7.82 -13.88 -13.25
C ARG A 68 6.93 -15.06 -13.66
N TRP A 69 5.69 -14.81 -14.12
CA TRP A 69 4.75 -15.86 -14.57
C TRP A 69 4.32 -15.75 -16.04
N LYS A 70 4.89 -14.81 -16.82
CA LYS A 70 4.56 -14.64 -18.24
C LYS A 70 5.40 -15.58 -19.13
N GLN A 71 5.07 -16.87 -19.14
CA GLN A 71 5.54 -17.80 -20.16
C GLN A 71 4.73 -17.79 -21.47
N THR A 72 3.72 -16.93 -21.64
CA THR A 72 3.00 -16.82 -22.91
C THR A 72 2.83 -15.37 -23.35
N LYS A 73 3.71 -14.92 -24.25
CA LYS A 73 3.44 -13.77 -25.12
C LYS A 73 2.35 -14.19 -26.13
N LYS A 74 1.09 -13.95 -25.82
CA LYS A 74 0.09 -13.67 -26.86
C LYS A 74 -0.23 -12.19 -26.80
N SER A 75 0.23 -11.45 -27.83
CA SER A 75 -0.32 -10.14 -28.14
C SER A 75 -1.78 -10.34 -28.48
N VAL A 76 -2.66 -9.79 -27.66
CA VAL A 76 -4.08 -9.72 -27.95
C VAL A 76 -4.36 -8.25 -28.14
N GLU A 77 -4.43 -7.83 -29.40
CA GLU A 77 -4.92 -6.51 -29.81
C GLU A 77 -6.39 -6.37 -29.41
N GLY A 78 -6.80 -5.16 -29.01
CA GLY A 78 -8.21 -4.85 -28.72
C GLY A 78 -8.64 -4.92 -27.24
N ARG A 79 -7.76 -4.61 -26.29
CA ARG A 79 -8.12 -4.54 -24.85
C ARG A 79 -8.59 -3.14 -24.44
N THR A 80 -9.63 -3.06 -23.60
CA THR A 80 -10.03 -1.85 -22.89
C THR A 80 -8.94 -1.40 -21.89
N LEU A 81 -8.98 -0.15 -21.41
CA LEU A 81 -8.02 0.38 -20.42
C LEU A 81 -7.96 -0.46 -19.11
N ALA A 82 -9.08 -1.05 -18.69
CA ALA A 82 -9.13 -1.93 -17.52
C ALA A 82 -8.52 -3.33 -17.80
N GLU A 83 -8.61 -3.80 -19.04
CA GLU A 83 -8.00 -5.04 -19.52
C GLU A 83 -6.51 -4.87 -19.90
N SER A 84 -6.07 -3.64 -20.14
CA SER A 84 -4.67 -3.28 -20.38
C SER A 84 -3.89 -3.02 -19.08
N LEU A 85 -4.57 -2.60 -17.99
CA LEU A 85 -3.96 -2.30 -16.69
C LEU A 85 -3.84 -3.51 -15.73
N ASN A 86 -4.23 -4.71 -16.15
CA ASN A 86 -4.20 -5.96 -15.38
C ASN A 86 -4.56 -5.78 -13.89
N CYS A 87 -5.77 -5.31 -13.61
CA CYS A 87 -6.19 -5.04 -12.23
C CYS A 87 -6.76 -6.28 -11.56
N VAL A 88 -6.53 -6.43 -10.26
CA VAL A 88 -7.04 -7.52 -9.41
C VAL A 88 -8.03 -7.01 -8.38
N PRO A 89 -8.97 -7.83 -7.88
CA PRO A 89 -9.86 -7.41 -6.80
C PRO A 89 -9.06 -6.97 -5.56
N ALA A 90 -9.44 -5.86 -4.93
CA ALA A 90 -8.68 -5.27 -3.83
C ALA A 90 -8.60 -6.20 -2.60
N ASP A 91 -9.65 -6.98 -2.37
CA ASP A 91 -9.77 -8.00 -1.31
C ASP A 91 -8.84 -9.21 -1.50
N THR A 92 -8.30 -9.43 -2.70
CA THR A 92 -7.24 -10.43 -2.92
C THR A 92 -5.87 -9.97 -2.41
N LEU A 93 -5.70 -8.67 -2.14
CA LEU A 93 -4.47 -8.08 -1.62
C LEU A 93 -4.63 -7.66 -0.16
N PHE A 94 -5.78 -7.09 0.19
CA PHE A 94 -6.04 -6.47 1.48
C PHE A 94 -7.18 -7.15 2.23
N ASP A 95 -7.00 -7.33 3.54
CA ASP A 95 -8.02 -7.80 4.46
C ASP A 95 -8.95 -6.63 4.82
N VAL A 96 -10.01 -6.47 4.03
CA VAL A 96 -10.96 -5.35 4.13
C VAL A 96 -11.68 -5.34 5.47
N GLU A 97 -12.02 -6.51 6.01
CA GLU A 97 -12.64 -6.63 7.33
C GLU A 97 -11.72 -6.07 8.42
N ARG A 98 -10.42 -6.41 8.37
CA ARG A 98 -9.43 -5.84 9.29
C ARG A 98 -9.20 -4.35 9.09
N LEU A 99 -9.22 -3.87 7.85
CA LEU A 99 -9.14 -2.44 7.57
C LEU A 99 -10.33 -1.68 8.17
N ASN A 100 -11.54 -2.25 8.08
CA ASN A 100 -12.78 -1.66 8.57
C ASN A 100 -12.78 -1.45 10.10
N LEU A 101 -12.07 -2.29 10.84
CA LEU A 101 -11.84 -2.12 12.27
C LEU A 101 -10.99 -0.91 12.59
N LEU A 102 -10.08 -0.53 11.69
CA LEU A 102 -9.23 0.64 11.87
C LEU A 102 -9.99 1.92 11.48
N VAL A 103 -10.41 2.00 10.23
CA VAL A 103 -11.17 3.11 9.65
C VAL A 103 -12.34 2.48 8.91
N PRO A 104 -13.57 3.01 8.96
CA PRO A 104 -14.66 2.44 8.17
C PRO A 104 -14.28 2.41 6.70
N VAL A 105 -14.35 1.22 6.08
CA VAL A 105 -13.99 1.01 4.68
C VAL A 105 -15.16 0.34 3.98
N GLU A 106 -15.55 0.88 2.83
CA GLU A 106 -16.50 0.24 1.94
C GLU A 106 -15.85 0.01 0.57
N VAL A 107 -15.91 -1.22 0.07
CA VAL A 107 -15.39 -1.57 -1.25
C VAL A 107 -16.42 -1.16 -2.31
N ARG A 108 -16.08 -0.16 -3.11
CA ARG A 108 -16.99 0.39 -4.13
C ARG A 108 -16.22 0.76 -5.39
N GLY A 109 -16.91 0.73 -6.54
CA GLY A 109 -16.33 1.23 -7.78
C GLY A 109 -16.10 2.74 -7.70
N ASN A 110 -15.03 3.26 -8.31
CA ASN A 110 -14.83 4.70 -8.41
C ASN A 110 -15.96 5.32 -9.22
N SER A 111 -16.59 6.35 -8.67
CA SER A 111 -17.64 7.08 -9.36
C SER A 111 -17.05 7.98 -10.44
N THR A 112 -17.74 8.15 -11.57
CA THR A 112 -17.36 9.20 -12.53
C THR A 112 -17.54 10.58 -11.88
N ARG A 113 -16.86 11.61 -12.39
CA ARG A 113 -17.05 12.98 -11.87
C ARG A 113 -18.53 13.40 -11.92
N ARG A 114 -19.23 13.03 -13.00
CA ARG A 114 -20.66 13.32 -13.18
C ARG A 114 -21.53 12.60 -12.16
N GLU A 115 -21.24 11.33 -11.88
CA GLU A 115 -21.93 10.55 -10.85
C GLU A 115 -21.71 11.12 -9.45
N ALA A 116 -20.47 11.49 -9.11
CA ALA A 116 -20.17 12.12 -7.84
C ALA A 116 -20.91 13.46 -7.68
N LEU A 117 -20.85 14.33 -8.69
CA LEU A 117 -21.55 15.62 -8.66
C LEU A 117 -23.07 15.45 -8.57
N ARG A 118 -23.65 14.49 -9.32
CA ARG A 118 -25.09 14.14 -9.22
C ARG A 118 -25.50 13.68 -7.82
N ARG A 119 -24.57 13.06 -7.09
CA ARG A 119 -24.76 12.62 -5.69
C ARG A 119 -24.39 13.69 -4.67
N GLY A 120 -24.20 14.95 -5.08
CA GLY A 120 -23.87 16.06 -4.20
C GLY A 120 -22.45 16.00 -3.63
N ALA A 121 -21.50 15.38 -4.34
CA ALA A 121 -20.13 15.29 -3.86
C ALA A 121 -19.45 16.66 -3.77
N ALA A 122 -18.83 16.93 -2.61
CA ALA A 122 -17.93 18.05 -2.44
C ALA A 122 -16.59 17.75 -3.13
N LEU A 123 -16.27 18.55 -4.14
CA LEU A 123 -14.99 18.48 -4.83
C LEU A 123 -13.96 19.33 -4.08
N VAL A 124 -12.95 18.67 -3.51
CA VAL A 124 -11.93 19.36 -2.73
C VAL A 124 -10.87 19.98 -3.64
N GLY A 125 -10.52 21.23 -3.37
CA GLY A 125 -9.46 21.94 -4.09
C GLY A 125 -8.08 21.29 -3.87
N GLN A 126 -7.26 21.28 -4.93
CA GLN A 126 -5.96 20.59 -4.97
C GLN A 126 -4.96 21.02 -3.91
N GLY A 127 -5.07 22.24 -3.37
CA GLY A 127 -4.16 22.80 -2.36
C GLY A 127 -4.74 22.82 -0.94
N TRP A 128 -5.93 22.28 -0.72
CA TRP A 128 -6.57 22.39 0.61
C TRP A 128 -5.83 21.49 1.61
N SER A 129 -5.66 21.93 2.86
CA SER A 129 -5.22 21.05 3.95
C SER A 129 -6.40 20.20 4.45
N SER A 130 -6.13 19.11 5.15
CA SER A 130 -7.18 18.31 5.81
C SER A 130 -8.01 19.16 6.77
N GLU A 131 -7.39 20.07 7.52
CA GLU A 131 -8.08 21.01 8.41
C GLU A 131 -9.08 21.88 7.63
N ARG A 132 -8.66 22.44 6.48
CA ARG A 132 -9.57 23.22 5.62
C ARG A 132 -10.72 22.37 5.08
N VAL A 133 -10.45 21.11 4.71
CA VAL A 133 -11.50 20.17 4.28
C VAL A 133 -12.49 19.91 5.41
N LYS A 134 -11.99 19.67 6.62
CA LYS A 134 -12.82 19.42 7.80
C LYS A 134 -13.71 20.60 8.14
N GLN A 135 -13.20 21.84 8.03
CA GLN A 135 -13.96 23.06 8.27
C GLN A 135 -15.00 23.33 7.18
N ALA A 136 -14.63 23.20 5.90
CA ALA A 136 -15.51 23.51 4.77
C ALA A 136 -16.55 22.42 4.48
N HIS A 137 -16.28 21.18 4.88
CA HIS A 137 -17.11 20.00 4.64
C HIS A 137 -17.32 19.22 5.93
N ALA A 138 -17.75 19.96 6.96
CA ALA A 138 -17.98 19.45 8.31
C ALA A 138 -18.93 18.25 8.33
N CYS A 139 -18.74 17.38 9.31
CA CYS A 139 -19.62 16.25 9.55
C CYS A 139 -20.97 16.71 10.12
N GLY A 140 -22.08 16.22 9.57
CA GLY A 140 -23.43 16.51 10.03
C GLY A 140 -24.47 16.32 8.93
N ALA A 141 -25.76 16.52 9.25
CA ALA A 141 -26.87 16.40 8.29
C ALA A 141 -26.75 17.37 7.10
N GLU A 142 -26.16 18.54 7.32
CA GLU A 142 -25.90 19.58 6.32
C GLU A 142 -24.58 19.37 5.54
N GLY A 143 -23.78 18.38 5.94
CA GLY A 143 -22.49 18.07 5.33
C GLY A 143 -22.63 17.25 4.03
N PRO A 144 -21.66 17.32 3.11
CA PRO A 144 -21.72 16.53 1.88
C PRO A 144 -21.63 15.03 2.18
N ALA A 145 -22.51 14.25 1.57
CA ALA A 145 -22.51 12.78 1.68
C ALA A 145 -21.23 12.14 1.10
N LEU A 146 -20.55 12.83 0.18
CA LEU A 146 -19.30 12.39 -0.41
C LEU A 146 -18.31 13.55 -0.49
N VAL A 147 -17.10 13.36 0.04
CA VAL A 147 -15.95 14.24 -0.16
C VAL A 147 -15.00 13.56 -1.14
N ARG A 148 -14.71 14.25 -2.24
CA ARG A 148 -13.81 13.77 -3.29
C ARG A 148 -12.53 14.57 -3.29
N ARG A 149 -11.47 13.96 -2.78
CA ARG A 149 -10.18 14.60 -2.53
C ARG A 149 -9.24 14.46 -3.72
N ARG A 150 -9.26 15.45 -4.62
CA ARG A 150 -8.40 15.42 -5.81
C ARG A 150 -6.92 15.52 -5.45
N VAL A 151 -6.21 14.42 -5.60
CA VAL A 151 -4.77 14.42 -5.82
C VAL A 151 -4.57 14.66 -7.32
N ASP A 152 -3.66 15.55 -7.68
CA ASP A 152 -3.26 15.82 -9.07
C ASP A 152 -2.63 14.55 -9.72
N SER A 153 -1.91 14.69 -10.84
CA SER A 153 -1.14 13.56 -11.40
C SER A 153 -0.01 13.07 -10.48
N GLU A 154 0.15 13.64 -9.29
CA GLU A 154 1.03 13.12 -8.24
C GLU A 154 0.37 11.95 -7.50
N PHE A 155 1.20 11.20 -6.80
CA PHE A 155 0.78 10.03 -6.04
C PHE A 155 0.18 10.43 -4.69
N TRP A 156 -0.86 9.72 -4.24
CA TRP A 156 -1.57 10.05 -2.99
C TRP A 156 -0.66 10.13 -1.77
N PHE A 157 0.31 9.21 -1.64
CA PHE A 157 1.24 9.22 -0.51
C PHE A 157 2.06 10.53 -0.41
N GLN A 158 2.31 11.22 -1.53
CA GLN A 158 3.07 12.47 -1.52
C GLN A 158 2.32 13.59 -0.80
N LYS A 159 0.98 13.57 -0.82
CA LYS A 159 0.18 14.58 -0.10
C LYS A 159 0.33 14.41 1.41
N CYS A 160 0.47 13.19 1.90
CA CYS A 160 0.79 12.95 3.30
C CYS A 160 2.24 13.34 3.65
N THR A 161 3.23 13.01 2.80
CA THR A 161 4.63 13.40 3.08
C THR A 161 4.84 14.91 3.08
N ARG A 162 4.05 15.64 2.28
CA ARG A 162 3.99 17.11 2.26
C ARG A 162 3.05 17.72 3.32
N ARG A 163 2.48 16.89 4.21
CA ARG A 163 1.55 17.31 5.29
C ARG A 163 0.30 18.04 4.81
N GLN A 164 -0.12 17.76 3.58
CA GLN A 164 -1.34 18.32 3.02
C GLN A 164 -2.57 17.48 3.41
N THR A 165 -2.40 16.16 3.44
CA THR A 165 -3.38 15.21 3.99
C THR A 165 -2.87 14.67 5.33
N ASP A 166 -3.79 14.39 6.25
CA ASP A 166 -3.43 13.94 7.60
C ASP A 166 -3.31 12.42 7.64
N TYR A 167 -2.14 11.95 8.03
CA TYR A 167 -1.90 10.56 8.42
C TYR A 167 -1.48 10.46 9.89
N SER A 168 -0.96 11.57 10.43
CA SER A 168 -0.27 11.61 11.71
C SER A 168 -1.22 11.40 12.89
N THR A 169 -2.51 11.69 12.73
CA THR A 169 -3.51 11.44 13.76
C THR A 169 -3.76 9.95 13.93
N LEU A 170 -4.00 9.23 12.83
CA LEU A 170 -4.19 7.78 12.83
C LEU A 170 -2.94 7.05 13.38
N ALA A 171 -1.76 7.39 12.85
CA ALA A 171 -0.52 6.80 13.32
C ALA A 171 -0.20 7.17 14.77
N GLY A 172 -0.56 8.37 15.21
CA GLY A 172 -0.41 8.79 16.61
C GLY A 172 -1.28 7.99 17.56
N ALA A 173 -2.55 7.80 17.21
CA ALA A 173 -3.48 6.99 17.99
C ALA A 173 -2.98 5.55 18.13
N LEU A 174 -2.55 4.95 17.02
CA LEU A 174 -2.01 3.59 17.02
C LEU A 174 -0.68 3.46 17.79
N ASN A 175 0.20 4.46 17.70
CA ASN A 175 1.41 4.51 18.49
C ASN A 175 1.05 4.56 20.00
N GLN A 176 0.17 5.46 20.41
CA GLN A 176 -0.22 5.57 21.84
C GLN A 176 -0.75 4.24 22.40
N LEU A 177 -1.53 3.52 21.60
CA LEU A 177 -2.10 2.23 21.99
C LEU A 177 -1.09 1.16 22.37
N VAL A 178 0.07 1.21 21.75
CA VAL A 178 1.09 0.18 21.92
C VAL A 178 2.16 0.60 22.92
N GLY A 179 1.86 1.64 23.73
CA GLY A 179 2.80 2.20 24.69
C GLY A 179 3.91 3.03 24.04
N ALA A 180 3.68 3.57 22.84
CA ALA A 180 4.69 4.40 22.20
C ALA A 180 4.95 5.72 22.93
N PRO A 181 6.22 6.17 23.00
CA PRO A 181 6.47 7.54 23.41
C PRO A 181 5.81 8.50 22.40
N PRO A 182 5.32 9.68 22.84
CA PRO A 182 4.75 10.68 21.94
C PRO A 182 5.69 11.13 20.81
N THR A 183 7.00 10.96 21.00
CA THR A 183 8.07 11.25 20.04
C THR A 183 8.30 10.14 19.01
N ALA A 184 7.59 9.01 19.11
CA ALA A 184 7.74 7.91 18.17
C ALA A 184 7.45 8.37 16.72
N PRO A 185 8.26 7.93 15.74
CA PRO A 185 8.01 8.22 14.34
C PRO A 185 6.61 7.79 13.90
N LYS A 186 6.02 8.53 12.95
CA LYS A 186 4.69 8.24 12.38
C LYS A 186 4.76 8.15 10.85
N PRO A 187 5.45 7.15 10.27
CA PRO A 187 5.75 7.19 8.85
C PRO A 187 4.56 6.62 8.06
N VAL A 188 4.10 7.39 7.07
CA VAL A 188 2.89 7.15 6.25
C VAL A 188 2.82 5.74 5.67
N ASN A 189 3.98 5.19 5.36
CA ASN A 189 4.14 3.96 4.62
C ASN A 189 4.14 2.69 5.49
N ILE A 190 4.19 2.79 6.82
CA ILE A 190 4.44 1.61 7.68
C ILE A 190 3.19 0.75 7.84
N LEU A 191 2.02 1.38 7.97
CA LEU A 191 0.81 0.72 8.45
C LEU A 191 0.46 -0.54 7.65
N LEU A 192 0.32 -0.43 6.33
CA LEU A 192 -0.02 -1.58 5.49
C LEU A 192 1.20 -2.47 5.18
N ARG A 193 2.42 -1.92 5.22
CA ARG A 193 3.67 -2.67 5.01
C ARG A 193 4.00 -3.64 6.14
N SER A 194 3.42 -3.45 7.32
CA SER A 194 3.50 -4.39 8.44
C SER A 194 3.02 -5.81 8.09
N GLY A 195 2.23 -5.95 7.02
CA GLY A 195 1.62 -7.22 6.60
C GLY A 195 0.38 -7.62 7.40
N LEU A 196 0.02 -6.82 8.42
CA LEU A 196 -1.18 -6.99 9.26
C LEU A 196 -2.47 -7.06 8.43
N PHE A 197 -2.53 -6.24 7.39
CA PHE A 197 -3.69 -6.01 6.55
C PHE A 197 -3.62 -6.71 5.19
N PHE A 198 -2.66 -7.63 5.00
CA PHE A 198 -2.70 -8.51 3.84
C PHE A 198 -3.86 -9.49 3.95
N ALA A 199 -4.41 -9.87 2.79
CA ALA A 199 -5.51 -10.82 2.69
C ALA A 199 -5.22 -12.14 3.43
N PRO A 200 -6.24 -12.84 3.96
CA PRO A 200 -6.06 -14.12 4.66
C PRO A 200 -5.28 -15.16 3.86
N SER A 201 -5.51 -15.28 2.55
CA SER A 201 -4.80 -16.21 1.66
C SER A 201 -3.29 -15.97 1.63
N ILE A 202 -2.87 -14.70 1.57
CA ILE A 202 -1.46 -14.29 1.61
C ILE A 202 -0.81 -14.70 2.94
N LYS A 203 -1.48 -14.39 4.06
CA LYS A 203 -0.98 -14.71 5.41
C LYS A 203 -0.87 -16.23 5.62
N GLN A 204 -1.87 -16.98 5.18
CA GLN A 204 -1.91 -18.45 5.27
C GLN A 204 -0.81 -19.09 4.43
N ALA A 205 -0.64 -18.68 3.17
CA ALA A 205 0.41 -19.18 2.29
C ALA A 205 1.80 -18.94 2.88
N ALA A 206 2.08 -17.71 3.34
CA ALA A 206 3.35 -17.39 3.99
C ALA A 206 3.60 -18.23 5.24
N SER A 207 2.57 -18.44 6.09
CA SER A 207 2.71 -19.29 7.27
C SER A 207 3.00 -20.75 6.93
N ALA A 208 2.32 -21.29 5.91
CA ALA A 208 2.52 -22.67 5.47
C ALA A 208 3.92 -22.89 4.87
N ILE A 209 4.40 -21.95 4.03
CA ILE A 209 5.75 -21.99 3.45
C ILE A 209 6.82 -22.02 4.55
N ARG A 210 6.65 -21.16 5.56
CA ARG A 210 7.56 -21.09 6.73
C ARG A 210 7.59 -22.39 7.52
N ALA A 211 6.42 -22.99 7.74
CA ALA A 211 6.31 -24.27 8.42
C ALA A 211 6.98 -25.40 7.61
N GLN A 212 6.79 -25.44 6.29
CA GLN A 212 7.40 -26.43 5.41
C GLN A 212 8.95 -26.33 5.36
N MET A 213 9.50 -25.12 5.52
CA MET A 213 10.95 -24.92 5.68
C MET A 213 11.50 -25.28 7.07
N GLY A 214 10.66 -25.79 7.99
CA GLY A 214 11.06 -26.19 9.34
C GLY A 214 11.12 -25.04 10.35
N GLY A 215 10.54 -23.87 10.03
CA GLY A 215 10.45 -22.71 10.92
C GLY A 215 11.77 -21.94 11.16
N THR A 216 12.93 -22.56 10.88
CA THR A 216 14.26 -21.95 11.00
C THR A 216 14.94 -21.88 9.63
N TYR A 217 15.08 -20.69 9.07
CA TYR A 217 15.67 -20.42 7.77
C TYR A 217 16.19 -18.98 7.66
N ALA A 218 17.14 -18.76 6.77
CA ALA A 218 17.53 -17.43 6.32
C ALA A 218 16.80 -17.05 5.04
N SER A 219 16.76 -15.76 4.73
CA SER A 219 16.26 -15.25 3.47
C SER A 219 17.27 -14.37 2.77
N VAL A 220 17.25 -14.39 1.45
CA VAL A 220 18.00 -13.46 0.62
C VAL A 220 17.14 -12.91 -0.50
N HIS A 221 17.11 -11.58 -0.62
CA HIS A 221 16.52 -10.90 -1.75
C HIS A 221 17.61 -10.46 -2.75
N VAL A 222 17.60 -11.08 -3.94
CA VAL A 222 18.57 -10.83 -4.99
C VAL A 222 17.90 -10.03 -6.10
N ARG A 223 18.13 -8.72 -6.10
CA ARG A 223 17.61 -7.83 -7.13
C ARG A 223 18.64 -7.59 -8.22
N ARG A 224 18.39 -8.05 -9.44
CA ARG A 224 19.29 -7.86 -10.60
C ARG A 224 18.65 -7.05 -11.73
N SER A 225 17.67 -7.62 -12.44
CA SER A 225 16.96 -7.05 -13.60
C SER A 225 17.14 -5.54 -13.88
N ASP A 226 16.26 -4.69 -13.37
CA ASP A 226 16.30 -3.23 -13.55
C ASP A 226 17.59 -2.59 -13.02
N LYS A 227 18.22 -3.18 -12.01
CA LYS A 227 19.46 -2.68 -11.41
C LYS A 227 20.70 -2.95 -12.25
N LEU A 228 20.64 -3.85 -13.23
CA LEU A 228 21.68 -4.08 -14.23
C LEU A 228 21.41 -3.35 -15.55
N THR A 229 20.20 -2.81 -15.76
CA THR A 229 19.85 -2.02 -16.95
C THR A 229 19.77 -0.52 -16.68
N ALA A 230 19.55 -0.10 -15.43
CA ALA A 230 19.47 1.29 -15.00
C ALA A 230 20.71 1.70 -14.17
N CYS A 231 21.89 1.59 -14.77
CA CYS A 231 23.19 2.01 -14.24
C CYS A 231 24.12 2.44 -15.37
N ASP A 232 25.19 3.17 -15.05
CA ASP A 232 26.29 3.35 -16.00
C ASP A 232 27.05 2.02 -16.19
N PRO A 233 27.75 1.81 -17.32
CA PRO A 233 28.39 0.53 -17.62
C PRO A 233 29.35 0.03 -16.54
N SER A 234 30.08 0.94 -15.88
CA SER A 234 31.05 0.58 -14.85
C SER A 234 30.38 0.11 -13.56
N ASP A 235 29.29 0.78 -13.17
CA ASP A 235 28.46 0.41 -12.03
C ASP A 235 27.67 -0.88 -12.33
N CYS A 236 27.13 -1.04 -13.54
CA CYS A 236 26.46 -2.28 -13.96
C CYS A 236 27.39 -3.49 -13.87
N LYS A 237 28.64 -3.37 -14.30
CA LYS A 237 29.63 -4.45 -14.19
C LYS A 237 29.87 -4.84 -12.72
N LYS A 238 30.09 -3.85 -11.83
CA LYS A 238 30.28 -4.10 -10.39
C LYS A 238 29.06 -4.75 -9.75
N ARG A 239 27.85 -4.26 -10.10
CA ARG A 239 26.58 -4.82 -9.62
C ARG A 239 26.37 -6.24 -10.11
N ASP A 240 26.70 -6.52 -11.38
CA ASP A 240 26.62 -7.86 -11.93
C ASP A 240 27.54 -8.82 -11.17
N GLU A 241 28.83 -8.49 -11.08
CA GLU A 241 29.85 -9.27 -10.37
C GLU A 241 29.47 -9.53 -8.90
N ALA A 242 29.01 -8.51 -8.18
CA ALA A 242 28.65 -8.62 -6.77
C ALA A 242 27.35 -9.42 -6.52
N THR A 243 26.54 -9.64 -7.56
CA THR A 243 25.28 -10.39 -7.48
C THR A 243 25.34 -11.71 -8.24
N ARG A 244 26.54 -12.18 -8.63
CA ARG A 244 26.74 -13.53 -9.15
C ARG A 244 26.64 -14.59 -8.05
N PRO A 245 26.28 -15.83 -8.39
CA PRO A 245 26.11 -16.91 -7.41
C PRO A 245 27.30 -17.11 -6.47
N ASP A 246 28.53 -17.10 -7.01
CA ASP A 246 29.76 -17.28 -6.24
C ASP A 246 30.00 -16.13 -5.24
N ALA A 247 29.68 -14.89 -5.61
CA ALA A 247 29.78 -13.73 -4.73
C ALA A 247 28.74 -13.80 -3.60
N ILE A 248 27.49 -14.16 -3.93
CA ILE A 248 26.42 -14.33 -2.95
C ILE A 248 26.78 -15.45 -1.97
N GLU A 249 27.29 -16.58 -2.46
CA GLU A 249 27.71 -17.70 -1.61
C GLU A 249 28.82 -17.29 -0.64
N ARG A 250 29.88 -16.63 -1.13
CA ARG A 250 30.97 -16.13 -0.27
C ARG A 250 30.46 -15.23 0.84
N ALA A 251 29.52 -14.33 0.52
CA ALA A 251 28.93 -13.43 1.50
C ALA A 251 28.05 -14.18 2.51
N LEU A 252 27.13 -15.04 2.07
CA LEU A 252 26.24 -15.79 2.96
C LEU A 252 27.00 -16.70 3.93
N ARG A 253 28.13 -17.29 3.51
CA ARG A 253 28.97 -18.14 4.37
C ARG A 253 29.62 -17.40 5.55
N LEU A 254 29.63 -16.06 5.54
CA LEU A 254 30.09 -15.27 6.69
C LEU A 254 29.11 -15.34 7.87
N TRP A 255 27.84 -15.63 7.60
CA TRP A 255 26.77 -15.60 8.60
C TRP A 255 26.06 -16.94 8.78
N LEU A 256 26.01 -17.76 7.72
CA LEU A 256 25.24 -18.99 7.69
C LEU A 256 26.14 -20.23 7.64
N PRO A 257 25.83 -21.27 8.43
CA PRO A 257 26.52 -22.55 8.33
C PRO A 257 26.15 -23.27 7.03
N MET A 258 26.96 -24.26 6.64
CA MET A 258 26.63 -25.15 5.52
C MET A 258 25.30 -25.88 5.78
N ASN A 259 24.58 -26.17 4.69
CA ASN A 259 23.26 -26.81 4.68
C ASN A 259 22.13 -25.99 5.34
N ALA A 260 22.36 -24.72 5.70
CA ALA A 260 21.29 -23.83 6.16
C ALA A 260 20.18 -23.72 5.09
N HIS A 261 18.93 -23.65 5.55
CA HIS A 261 17.78 -23.37 4.68
C HIS A 261 17.79 -21.88 4.30
N VAL A 262 17.74 -21.58 3.00
CA VAL A 262 17.77 -20.22 2.47
C VAL A 262 16.63 -20.02 1.48
N TYR A 263 15.65 -19.19 1.83
CA TYR A 263 14.63 -18.74 0.89
C TYR A 263 15.19 -17.63 -0.01
N VAL A 264 15.10 -17.80 -1.32
CA VAL A 264 15.64 -16.86 -2.32
C VAL A 264 14.47 -16.17 -3.03
N GLY A 265 14.31 -14.86 -2.81
CA GLY A 265 13.44 -14.04 -3.67
C GLY A 265 14.28 -13.32 -4.72
N SER A 266 13.97 -13.57 -5.99
CA SER A 266 14.70 -13.01 -7.12
C SER A 266 13.82 -12.97 -8.36
N THR A 267 14.19 -12.14 -9.32
CA THR A 267 13.66 -12.19 -10.69
C THR A 267 14.49 -13.08 -11.62
N GLU A 268 15.64 -13.58 -11.15
CA GLU A 268 16.43 -14.61 -11.86
C GLU A 268 15.81 -16.00 -11.65
N PRO A 269 15.91 -16.93 -12.63
CA PRO A 269 15.40 -18.28 -12.50
C PRO A 269 16.18 -19.10 -11.45
N PRO A 270 15.58 -20.13 -10.83
CA PRO A 270 16.28 -21.00 -9.88
C PRO A 270 17.61 -21.57 -10.41
N SER A 271 17.71 -21.87 -11.71
CA SER A 271 18.93 -22.35 -12.35
C SER A 271 20.11 -21.39 -12.29
N PHE A 272 19.86 -20.08 -12.19
CA PHE A 272 20.92 -19.08 -11.96
C PHE A 272 21.63 -19.33 -10.63
N PHE A 273 20.90 -19.80 -9.61
CA PHE A 273 21.41 -20.01 -8.26
C PHE A 273 21.96 -21.43 -8.02
N GLU A 274 21.98 -22.29 -9.03
CA GLU A 274 22.42 -23.68 -8.89
C GLU A 274 23.80 -23.82 -8.18
N PRO A 275 24.80 -22.97 -8.44
CA PRO A 275 26.08 -23.03 -7.72
C PRO A 275 25.97 -22.90 -6.19
N LEU A 276 24.95 -22.22 -5.65
CA LEU A 276 24.76 -22.06 -4.20
C LEU A 276 24.27 -23.35 -3.53
N ARG A 277 23.66 -24.29 -4.27
CA ARG A 277 23.11 -25.54 -3.72
C ARG A 277 24.18 -26.43 -3.08
N ARG A 278 25.46 -26.25 -3.45
CA ARG A 278 26.60 -26.94 -2.81
C ARG A 278 26.82 -26.55 -1.34
N SER A 279 26.36 -25.36 -0.96
CA SER A 279 26.57 -24.79 0.39
C SER A 279 25.27 -24.67 1.17
N PHE A 280 24.12 -24.49 0.52
CA PHE A 280 22.85 -24.19 1.16
C PHE A 280 21.67 -24.98 0.58
N ARG A 281 20.65 -25.21 1.40
CA ARG A 281 19.36 -25.75 0.96
C ARG A 281 18.48 -24.61 0.48
N LEU A 282 18.45 -24.38 -0.83
CA LEU A 282 17.72 -23.27 -1.44
C LEU A 282 16.23 -23.59 -1.59
N HIS A 283 15.40 -22.59 -1.32
CA HIS A 283 13.96 -22.62 -1.53
C HIS A 283 13.53 -21.42 -2.36
N PHE A 284 12.62 -21.64 -3.30
CA PHE A 284 12.03 -20.63 -4.18
C PHE A 284 10.51 -20.71 -4.11
N ALA A 285 9.80 -19.67 -4.56
CA ALA A 285 8.34 -19.68 -4.61
C ALA A 285 7.80 -20.90 -5.38
N GLU A 286 8.51 -21.28 -6.45
CA GLU A 286 8.23 -22.40 -7.33
C GLU A 286 8.19 -23.76 -6.59
N ASP A 287 8.96 -23.91 -5.50
CA ASP A 287 8.98 -25.13 -4.69
C ASP A 287 7.69 -25.32 -3.86
N PHE A 288 6.87 -24.25 -3.74
CA PHE A 288 5.67 -24.21 -2.92
C PHE A 288 4.38 -24.05 -3.73
N GLY A 289 4.39 -24.41 -5.01
CA GLY A 289 3.22 -24.30 -5.92
C GLY A 289 1.87 -24.71 -5.29
N PRO A 290 1.76 -25.88 -4.63
CA PRO A 290 0.52 -26.30 -3.96
C PRO A 290 0.03 -25.35 -2.85
N LEU A 291 0.94 -24.67 -2.13
CA LEU A 291 0.61 -23.69 -1.10
C LEU A 291 0.24 -22.32 -1.67
N LEU A 292 0.57 -22.07 -2.93
CA LEU A 292 0.34 -20.81 -3.64
C LEU A 292 -0.88 -20.84 -4.57
N THR A 293 -1.70 -21.90 -4.52
CA THR A 293 -2.88 -22.07 -5.40
C THR A 293 -3.87 -20.91 -5.35
N ASN A 294 -4.04 -20.27 -4.19
CA ASN A 294 -4.89 -19.10 -3.99
C ASN A 294 -4.17 -17.75 -4.22
N ILE A 295 -2.92 -17.79 -4.68
CA ILE A 295 -2.09 -16.61 -4.96
C ILE A 295 -2.12 -16.35 -6.46
N THR A 296 -3.04 -15.49 -6.88
CA THR A 296 -3.42 -15.36 -8.30
C THR A 296 -2.65 -14.30 -9.07
N ASN A 297 -1.77 -13.54 -8.41
CA ASN A 297 -1.06 -12.44 -9.03
C ASN A 297 0.29 -12.11 -8.34
N ASN A 298 1.14 -11.37 -9.04
CA ASN A 298 2.49 -11.07 -8.57
C ASN A 298 2.55 -10.10 -7.38
N TYR A 299 1.53 -9.28 -7.13
CA TYR A 299 1.49 -8.47 -5.92
C TYR A 299 1.17 -9.31 -4.70
N ALA A 300 0.23 -10.24 -4.82
CA ALA A 300 -0.04 -11.22 -3.77
C ALA A 300 1.18 -12.11 -3.52
N LEU A 301 1.88 -12.57 -4.57
CA LEU A 301 3.13 -13.31 -4.40
C LEU A 301 4.21 -12.47 -3.70
N TYR A 302 4.42 -11.23 -4.14
CA TYR A 302 5.35 -10.31 -3.47
C TYR A 302 5.00 -10.08 -1.99
N ALA A 303 3.72 -9.99 -1.66
CA ALA A 303 3.24 -9.88 -0.28
C ALA A 303 3.52 -11.17 0.52
N VAL A 304 3.34 -12.35 -0.07
CA VAL A 304 3.73 -13.64 0.53
C VAL A 304 5.24 -13.67 0.80
N GLU A 305 6.06 -13.37 -0.21
CA GLU A 305 7.53 -13.35 -0.07
C GLU A 305 7.98 -12.34 0.99
N THR A 306 7.32 -11.19 1.08
CA THR A 306 7.58 -10.19 2.13
C THR A 306 7.36 -10.79 3.52
N LEU A 307 6.26 -11.51 3.73
CA LEU A 307 5.98 -12.17 5.01
C LEU A 307 6.94 -13.34 5.29
N VAL A 308 7.39 -14.06 4.25
CA VAL A 308 8.43 -15.09 4.36
C VAL A 308 9.77 -14.46 4.74
N PHE A 309 10.13 -13.31 4.18
CA PHE A 309 11.34 -12.58 4.58
C PHE A 309 11.26 -12.10 6.02
N PHE A 310 10.13 -11.50 6.41
CA PHE A 310 9.92 -11.04 7.78
C PHE A 310 10.10 -12.17 8.79
N GLY A 311 9.57 -13.35 8.49
CA GLY A 311 9.60 -14.51 9.38
C GLY A 311 10.94 -15.27 9.47
N SER A 312 11.97 -14.85 8.74
CA SER A 312 13.29 -15.48 8.73
C SER A 312 14.15 -15.07 9.93
N GLN A 313 15.11 -15.90 10.34
CA GLN A 313 16.04 -15.55 11.43
C GLN A 313 17.06 -14.50 10.97
N MET A 314 17.36 -14.48 9.67
CA MET A 314 18.26 -13.54 9.03
C MET A 314 17.73 -13.22 7.64
N SER A 315 17.72 -11.93 7.29
CA SER A 315 17.39 -11.48 5.94
C SER A 315 18.54 -10.65 5.37
N ALA A 316 19.00 -11.05 4.19
CA ALA A 316 20.02 -10.35 3.45
C ALA A 316 19.46 -9.81 2.14
N GLU A 317 20.01 -8.71 1.64
CA GLU A 317 19.69 -8.23 0.31
C GLU A 317 20.90 -7.64 -0.42
N THR A 318 20.80 -7.56 -1.74
CA THR A 318 21.93 -7.17 -2.57
C THR A 318 22.31 -5.70 -2.46
N PHE A 319 21.36 -4.76 -2.36
CA PHE A 319 21.66 -3.33 -2.50
C PHE A 319 21.02 -2.42 -1.44
N ASN A 320 20.70 -2.97 -0.27
CA ASN A 320 20.15 -2.22 0.86
C ASN A 320 18.82 -1.46 0.57
N TYR A 321 18.09 -1.81 -0.51
CA TYR A 321 16.85 -1.12 -0.92
C TYR A 321 15.66 -1.48 -0.04
N GLN A 322 15.60 -2.72 0.40
CA GLN A 322 14.57 -3.23 1.27
C GLN A 322 14.90 -3.04 2.77
N SER A 323 16.11 -2.62 3.13
CA SER A 323 16.55 -2.50 4.52
C SER A 323 15.71 -1.46 5.26
N ALA A 324 15.52 -0.29 4.65
CA ALA A 324 14.60 0.73 5.14
C ALA A 324 13.17 0.17 5.17
N TRP A 325 12.79 -0.67 4.22
CA TRP A 325 11.50 -1.34 4.19
C TRP A 325 11.27 -2.30 5.36
N PHE A 326 12.24 -3.17 5.67
CA PHE A 326 12.16 -4.13 6.77
C PHE A 326 12.23 -3.42 8.13
N ILE A 327 13.06 -2.38 8.22
CA ILE A 327 13.18 -1.54 9.42
C ILE A 327 11.91 -0.71 9.63
N ASP A 328 11.37 -0.12 8.56
CA ASP A 328 10.16 0.71 8.59
C ASP A 328 8.88 -0.11 8.40
N ALA A 329 8.92 -1.44 8.31
CA ALA A 329 7.71 -2.27 8.39
C ALA A 329 7.37 -2.62 9.85
N CYS A 330 8.22 -2.22 10.79
CA CYS A 330 8.00 -2.33 12.23
C CYS A 330 6.86 -1.40 12.67
N PHE A 331 5.63 -1.84 12.45
CA PHE A 331 4.48 -1.24 13.09
C PHE A 331 4.22 -1.91 14.42
N PRO A 332 4.02 -1.15 15.51
CA PRO A 332 4.08 0.30 15.66
C PRO A 332 5.49 0.76 16.06
N ALA A 333 5.88 1.95 15.62
CA ALA A 333 7.26 2.46 15.65
C ALA A 333 7.77 2.88 17.05
N ALA A 334 7.29 2.24 18.11
CA ALA A 334 7.78 2.45 19.45
C ALA A 334 8.50 1.26 20.01
N SER A 335 9.81 1.45 20.19
CA SER A 335 10.52 1.06 21.40
C SER A 335 10.00 -0.16 22.18
N LEU A 336 9.98 -1.33 21.55
CA LEU A 336 10.60 -2.51 22.15
C LEU A 336 12.15 -2.46 22.04
N ARG A 337 12.69 -1.44 21.36
CA ARG A 337 14.08 -1.03 21.56
C ARG A 337 14.24 -0.48 22.97
N THR A 338 14.78 -1.31 23.86
CA THR A 338 15.53 -0.82 25.02
C THR A 338 16.52 0.25 24.54
N PRO A 339 16.69 1.36 25.29
CA PRO A 339 17.70 2.36 24.96
C PRO A 339 19.04 1.67 24.73
N LYS A 340 19.81 2.16 23.75
CA LYS A 340 21.12 1.62 23.34
C LYS A 340 21.93 1.22 24.58
N ARG A 341 21.96 -0.08 24.90
CA ARG A 341 22.96 -0.63 25.80
C ARG A 341 24.23 -0.83 24.98
N GLU A 342 25.32 -0.27 25.48
CA GLU A 342 26.66 -0.50 25.00
C GLU A 342 26.93 -1.99 24.77
N ARG A 343 27.79 -2.27 23.79
CA ARG A 343 28.26 -3.60 23.41
C ARG A 343 28.64 -4.43 24.64
N SER A 344 27.79 -5.36 25.05
CA SER A 344 28.23 -6.63 25.65
C SER A 344 27.10 -7.67 25.69
N SER A 345 27.44 -8.84 25.16
CA SER A 345 26.86 -10.18 25.40
C SER A 345 25.34 -10.40 25.29
N ILE A 346 24.99 -11.18 24.26
CA ILE A 346 23.77 -11.96 24.08
C ILE A 346 23.64 -12.96 25.24
N LYS A 347 22.83 -12.65 26.27
CA LYS A 347 22.32 -13.64 27.23
C LYS A 347 21.15 -13.09 28.07
N ALA A 348 19.98 -12.88 27.46
CA ALA A 348 18.73 -12.66 28.20
C ALA A 348 17.51 -12.76 27.26
N TRP A 349 17.09 -13.98 26.94
CA TRP A 349 15.74 -14.26 26.47
C TRP A 349 15.20 -15.49 27.21
N HIS A 350 15.10 -15.34 28.52
CA HIS A 350 14.18 -16.09 29.37
C HIS A 350 13.70 -15.07 30.39
N ASP A 351 12.43 -14.68 30.26
CA ASP A 351 11.47 -14.60 31.36
C ASP A 351 10.18 -14.02 30.80
N GLY A 352 9.17 -14.89 30.71
CA GLY A 352 7.82 -14.54 30.31
C GLY A 352 7.20 -13.63 31.36
N LEU A 353 6.82 -12.43 30.94
CA LEU A 353 5.91 -11.58 31.69
C LEU A 353 4.75 -11.21 30.78
N SER A 354 3.66 -11.97 30.94
CA SER A 354 2.31 -11.60 30.58
C SER A 354 1.87 -10.42 31.45
N GLY A 355 1.89 -9.23 30.88
CA GLY A 355 1.33 -8.03 31.49
C GLY A 355 0.29 -7.40 30.58
N ILE A 356 -0.86 -7.02 31.13
CA ILE A 356 -1.87 -6.23 30.43
C ILE A 356 -1.27 -4.85 30.15
N VAL A 357 -0.91 -4.58 28.88
CA VAL A 357 -0.45 -3.26 28.46
C VAL A 357 -1.68 -2.41 28.13
N ALA A 358 -1.99 -1.50 29.05
CA ALA A 358 -2.84 -0.31 28.92
C ALA A 358 -4.31 -0.47 28.47
N SER A 359 -5.25 -0.26 29.41
CA SER A 359 -6.63 0.11 29.08
C SER A 359 -6.74 1.64 28.97
N ALA A 360 -6.70 2.19 27.75
CA ALA A 360 -7.03 3.59 27.50
C ALA A 360 -8.34 3.66 26.70
N ALA A 361 -9.45 3.60 27.44
CA ALA A 361 -10.79 3.86 26.91
C ALA A 361 -10.99 5.37 26.75
N ALA A 362 -10.83 5.86 25.52
CA ALA A 362 -11.41 7.13 25.07
C ALA A 362 -11.95 6.94 23.63
N ALA A 363 -13.15 7.44 23.39
CA ALA A 363 -13.96 7.10 22.22
C ALA A 363 -13.22 7.34 20.89
N GLY A 364 -13.32 6.36 19.98
CA GLY A 364 -12.49 6.24 18.77
C GLY A 364 -11.32 5.25 18.88
N ALA A 365 -11.16 4.60 20.05
CA ALA A 365 -10.06 3.70 20.35
C ALA A 365 -9.96 2.52 19.38
N VAL A 366 -8.74 2.32 18.87
CA VAL A 366 -8.26 0.99 18.53
C VAL A 366 -7.92 0.30 19.87
N GLU A 367 -8.15 -0.99 20.05
CA GLU A 367 -7.95 -1.76 21.29
C GLU A 367 -6.70 -2.64 21.11
N LEU A 368 -5.86 -2.79 22.11
CA LEU A 368 -4.68 -3.65 22.03
C LEU A 368 -4.66 -4.64 23.18
N HIS A 369 -4.46 -5.92 22.88
CA HIS A 369 -4.14 -6.94 23.88
C HIS A 369 -2.94 -7.77 23.44
N CYS A 370 -1.86 -7.73 24.21
CA CYS A 370 -0.77 -8.70 24.04
C CYS A 370 -1.26 -10.06 24.53
N ARG A 371 -1.25 -11.09 23.65
CA ARG A 371 -1.75 -12.42 24.02
C ARG A 371 -0.63 -13.27 24.61
N ASP A 372 0.48 -13.44 23.87
CA ASP A 372 1.70 -14.19 24.21
C ASP A 372 2.63 -14.25 22.96
N GLN A 373 3.43 -15.33 22.79
CA GLN A 373 4.21 -15.60 21.57
C GLN A 373 3.36 -15.75 20.30
N SER A 374 2.05 -16.00 20.42
CA SER A 374 1.10 -16.06 19.31
C SER A 374 0.78 -14.69 18.71
N GLY A 375 1.19 -13.58 19.34
CA GLY A 375 1.10 -12.24 18.76
C GLY A 375 0.29 -11.22 19.56
N VAL A 376 -0.18 -10.17 18.89
CA VAL A 376 -1.01 -9.09 19.47
C VAL A 376 -2.42 -9.12 18.90
N LEU A 377 -3.41 -8.80 19.73
CA LEU A 377 -4.77 -8.50 19.31
C LEU A 377 -4.89 -6.98 19.12
N LEU A 378 -5.28 -6.51 17.94
CA LEU A 378 -5.66 -5.11 17.71
C LEU A 378 -7.14 -5.07 17.34
N ASN A 379 -8.02 -4.40 18.10
CA ASN A 379 -9.48 -4.42 17.92
C ASN A 379 -10.07 -5.83 17.85
N GLY A 380 -9.69 -6.70 18.80
CA GLY A 380 -10.16 -8.10 18.83
C GLY A 380 -9.60 -9.00 17.73
N VAL A 381 -8.75 -8.48 16.84
CA VAL A 381 -8.18 -9.24 15.73
C VAL A 381 -6.79 -9.74 16.08
N LEU A 382 -6.57 -11.06 16.00
CA LEU A 382 -5.25 -11.67 16.23
C LEU A 382 -4.31 -11.38 15.07
N TYR A 383 -3.20 -10.73 15.38
CA TYR A 383 -2.04 -10.56 14.52
C TYR A 383 -0.96 -11.48 15.07
N GLY A 384 -0.57 -12.49 14.27
CA GLY A 384 0.24 -13.62 14.70
C GLY A 384 1.62 -13.29 15.30
N PRO A 385 2.48 -14.30 15.55
CA PRO A 385 3.86 -14.10 16.02
C PRO A 385 4.67 -13.17 15.11
N ALA A 386 4.27 -13.02 13.84
CA ALA A 386 4.85 -12.09 12.89
C ALA A 386 4.80 -10.61 13.31
N CYS A 387 4.20 -10.29 14.46
CA CYS A 387 4.15 -8.95 15.05
C CYS A 387 4.84 -8.87 16.43
N VAL A 388 5.09 -10.01 17.09
CA VAL A 388 5.69 -10.09 18.45
C VAL A 388 7.04 -10.79 18.45
N ALA A 389 7.18 -11.90 17.72
CA ALA A 389 8.45 -12.59 17.47
C ALA A 389 9.26 -11.98 16.31
N ASN A 390 8.61 -11.17 15.48
CA ASN A 390 9.23 -10.37 14.43
C ASN A 390 9.67 -9.02 15.00
N LEU A 391 10.86 -8.99 15.58
CA LEU A 391 11.71 -7.80 15.50
C LEU A 391 12.56 -7.90 14.22
N PRO A 392 12.09 -7.52 13.02
CA PRO A 392 12.98 -7.23 11.90
C PRO A 392 13.71 -5.91 12.10
N CYS A 393 13.45 -5.18 13.21
CA CYS A 393 13.99 -3.87 13.51
C CYS A 393 15.51 -3.90 13.78
N GLY A 394 16.30 -4.08 12.73
CA GLY A 394 17.77 -4.16 12.78
C GLY A 394 18.36 -5.52 12.38
N LYS A 395 17.58 -6.45 11.81
CA LYS A 395 18.09 -7.76 11.31
C LYS A 395 18.60 -7.74 9.86
N GLY A 396 18.45 -6.61 9.16
CA GLY A 396 18.88 -6.47 7.76
C GLY A 396 20.40 -6.41 7.64
N THR A 397 20.97 -7.31 6.85
CA THR A 397 22.37 -7.25 6.41
C THR A 397 22.43 -6.96 4.91
N ALA A 398 23.36 -6.08 4.50
CA ALA A 398 23.58 -5.79 3.08
C ALA A 398 24.76 -6.62 2.55
N LEU A 399 24.55 -7.29 1.41
CA LEU A 399 25.62 -8.02 0.71
C LEU A 399 26.57 -7.07 -0.01
N VAL A 400 26.04 -5.93 -0.49
CA VAL A 400 26.80 -4.90 -1.19
C VAL A 400 26.45 -3.53 -0.57
N PRO A 401 27.45 -2.68 -0.24
CA PRO A 401 27.16 -1.33 0.22
C PRO A 401 26.37 -0.55 -0.84
N PRO A 402 25.41 0.31 -0.44
CA PRO A 402 24.63 1.08 -1.39
C PRO A 402 25.55 1.97 -2.25
N PRO A 403 25.31 2.08 -3.57
CA PRO A 403 26.15 2.90 -4.43
C PRO A 403 26.13 4.36 -3.97
N LYS A 404 27.32 4.97 -3.85
CA LYS A 404 27.45 6.41 -3.54
C LYS A 404 26.73 7.22 -4.63
N GLY A 405 25.59 7.83 -4.28
CA GLY A 405 24.83 8.70 -5.20
C GLY A 405 23.47 8.15 -5.69
N GLY A 406 23.03 6.96 -5.25
CA GLY A 406 21.81 6.29 -5.72
C GLY A 406 20.50 7.09 -5.60
N ALA A 407 20.36 7.95 -4.59
CA ALA A 407 19.16 8.78 -4.41
C ALA A 407 18.89 9.72 -5.60
N ARG A 408 19.95 10.16 -6.29
CA ARG A 408 19.85 11.08 -7.44
C ARG A 408 19.48 10.35 -8.74
N LEU A 409 19.81 9.06 -8.85
CA LEU A 409 19.46 8.22 -9.99
C LEU A 409 18.04 7.67 -9.87
N GLU A 410 17.59 7.28 -8.67
CA GLU A 410 16.19 6.89 -8.44
C GLU A 410 15.22 8.05 -8.62
N ALA A 411 15.58 9.27 -8.21
CA ALA A 411 14.80 10.47 -8.52
C ALA A 411 14.75 10.76 -10.04
N LYS A 412 15.83 10.48 -10.78
CA LYS A 412 15.88 10.60 -12.25
C LYS A 412 15.10 9.48 -12.95
N LEU A 413 15.12 8.26 -12.43
CA LEU A 413 14.40 7.10 -12.96
C LEU A 413 12.91 7.15 -12.63
N ALA A 414 12.51 7.62 -11.45
CA ALA A 414 11.11 7.92 -11.14
C ALA A 414 10.56 9.06 -12.03
N LYS A 415 11.43 9.99 -12.44
CA LYS A 415 11.13 11.06 -13.41
C LYS A 415 11.14 10.57 -14.87
N ALA A 416 11.79 9.44 -15.18
CA ALA A 416 11.83 8.83 -16.50
C ALA A 416 10.78 7.71 -16.68
N ALA A 417 10.42 7.02 -15.60
CA ALA A 417 9.34 6.04 -15.51
C ALA A 417 7.99 6.71 -15.24
N GLY A 418 8.01 7.90 -14.64
CA GLY A 418 6.88 8.80 -14.59
C GLY A 418 6.71 9.50 -15.93
N TYR A 419 5.55 9.29 -16.54
CA TYR A 419 5.00 10.07 -17.65
C TYR A 419 5.36 9.59 -19.06
N ASN A 420 4.62 8.58 -19.55
CA ASN A 420 4.37 8.50 -20.98
C ASN A 420 3.42 9.66 -21.34
N LYS A 421 3.99 10.83 -21.68
CA LYS A 421 3.23 12.05 -22.04
C LYS A 421 2.17 11.78 -23.10
N ALA A 422 2.40 10.82 -23.98
CA ALA A 422 1.47 10.37 -24.99
C ALA A 422 0.19 9.77 -24.38
N ALA A 423 0.29 8.79 -23.47
CA ALA A 423 -0.89 8.16 -22.86
C ALA A 423 -1.70 9.13 -21.99
N ALA A 424 -1.03 10.03 -21.26
CA ALA A 424 -1.71 11.07 -20.48
C ALA A 424 -2.34 12.16 -21.38
N ALA A 425 -1.75 12.43 -22.56
CA ALA A 425 -2.31 13.33 -23.55
C ALA A 425 -3.51 12.70 -24.28
N GLU A 426 -3.43 11.43 -24.65
CA GLU A 426 -4.53 10.66 -25.27
C GLU A 426 -5.74 10.59 -24.33
N GLU A 427 -5.51 10.35 -23.05
CA GLU A 427 -6.60 10.32 -22.06
C GLU A 427 -7.15 11.73 -21.75
N ARG A 428 -6.31 12.77 -21.80
CA ARG A 428 -6.76 14.17 -21.72
C ARG A 428 -7.58 14.56 -22.96
N VAL A 429 -7.21 14.07 -24.13
CA VAL A 429 -7.96 14.24 -25.37
C VAL A 429 -9.31 13.53 -25.27
N ALA A 430 -9.36 12.29 -24.77
CA ALA A 430 -10.61 11.58 -24.55
C ALA A 430 -11.54 12.28 -23.52
N GLU A 431 -10.98 12.81 -22.43
CA GLU A 431 -11.72 13.61 -21.46
C GLU A 431 -12.28 14.91 -22.07
N LEU A 432 -11.46 15.62 -22.87
CA LEU A 432 -11.89 16.85 -23.55
C LEU A 432 -12.94 16.57 -24.64
N GLN A 433 -12.85 15.45 -25.34
CA GLN A 433 -13.85 15.00 -26.30
C GLN A 433 -15.18 14.67 -25.62
N ALA A 434 -15.15 13.98 -24.48
CA ALA A 434 -16.35 13.72 -23.69
C ALA A 434 -16.96 15.02 -23.11
N GLU A 435 -16.13 15.98 -22.67
CA GLU A 435 -16.60 17.31 -22.23
C GLU A 435 -17.23 18.10 -23.38
N LEU A 436 -16.66 18.03 -24.59
CA LEU A 436 -17.19 18.69 -25.78
C LEU A 436 -18.55 18.10 -26.17
N GLN A 437 -18.65 16.77 -26.24
CA GLN A 437 -19.89 16.07 -26.60
C GLN A 437 -21.03 16.40 -25.62
N MET A 438 -20.74 16.48 -24.31
CA MET A 438 -21.74 16.90 -23.33
C MET A 438 -22.17 18.37 -23.48
N LYS A 439 -21.25 19.27 -23.86
CA LYS A 439 -21.60 20.68 -24.13
C LYS A 439 -22.46 20.82 -25.38
N GLU A 440 -22.20 20.01 -26.40
CA GLU A 440 -23.02 19.97 -27.62
C GLU A 440 -24.43 19.47 -27.33
N GLU A 441 -24.59 18.42 -26.52
CA GLU A 441 -25.90 17.94 -26.06
C GLU A 441 -26.65 18.99 -25.25
N ALA A 442 -25.98 19.64 -24.30
CA ALA A 442 -26.57 20.70 -23.49
C ALA A 442 -27.00 21.91 -24.34
N LEU A 443 -26.20 22.29 -25.34
CA LEU A 443 -26.53 23.36 -26.29
C LEU A 443 -27.73 22.97 -27.16
N LYS A 444 -27.82 21.70 -27.59
CA LYS A 444 -28.96 21.17 -28.35
C LYS A 444 -30.25 21.23 -27.52
N GLU A 445 -30.19 20.85 -26.25
CA GLU A 445 -31.34 20.94 -25.34
C GLU A 445 -31.76 22.39 -25.09
N ALA A 446 -30.79 23.30 -24.88
CA ALA A 446 -31.07 24.73 -24.71
C ALA A 446 -31.73 25.35 -25.95
N ARG A 447 -31.28 24.98 -27.16
CA ARG A 447 -31.89 25.42 -28.43
C ARG A 447 -33.32 24.90 -28.59
N ALA A 448 -33.56 23.64 -28.23
CA ALA A 448 -34.91 23.07 -28.28
C ALA A 448 -35.87 23.80 -27.32
N LYS A 449 -35.42 24.12 -26.09
CA LYS A 449 -36.20 24.91 -25.12
C LYS A 449 -36.49 26.32 -25.63
N LEU A 450 -35.50 26.97 -26.24
CA LEU A 450 -35.68 28.31 -26.81
C LEU A 450 -36.68 28.30 -27.98
N ALA A 451 -36.59 27.30 -28.87
CA ALA A 451 -37.53 27.15 -29.98
C ALA A 451 -38.97 26.90 -29.49
N ALA A 452 -39.15 26.04 -28.48
CA ALA A 452 -40.45 25.82 -27.86
C ALA A 452 -41.01 27.09 -27.20
N ALA A 453 -40.16 27.87 -26.52
CA ALA A 453 -40.57 29.14 -25.92
C ALA A 453 -40.94 30.20 -26.97
N MET A 454 -40.26 30.22 -28.12
CA MET A 454 -40.60 31.12 -29.23
C MET A 454 -41.92 30.74 -29.90
N ALA A 455 -42.16 29.45 -30.13
CA ALA A 455 -43.43 28.95 -30.67
C ALA A 455 -44.61 29.26 -29.73
N ALA A 456 -44.46 29.01 -28.43
CA ALA A 456 -45.48 29.35 -27.43
C ALA A 456 -45.78 30.86 -27.36
N ARG A 457 -44.80 31.71 -27.66
CA ARG A 457 -44.96 33.17 -27.70
C ARG A 457 -45.65 33.67 -28.97
N GLN A 458 -45.53 32.94 -30.09
CA GLN A 458 -46.26 33.21 -31.32
C GLN A 458 -47.73 32.78 -31.18
N ASP A 459 -48.00 31.65 -30.52
CA ASP A 459 -49.37 31.20 -30.23
C ASP A 459 -50.08 32.10 -29.20
N ALA A 460 -49.34 32.65 -28.23
CA ALA A 460 -49.87 33.62 -27.25
C ALA A 460 -50.01 35.05 -27.81
N GLY A 461 -49.41 35.35 -28.97
CA GLY A 461 -49.49 36.65 -29.65
C GLY A 461 -50.65 36.79 -30.63
N GLY A 462 -51.46 35.74 -30.82
CA GLY A 462 -52.60 35.71 -31.74
C GLY A 462 -53.87 36.41 -31.24
N THR A 463 -53.88 36.98 -30.04
CA THR A 463 -55.03 37.72 -29.49
C THR A 463 -54.59 38.99 -28.75
N ALA A 464 -54.10 39.97 -29.50
CA ALA A 464 -54.07 41.38 -29.11
C ALA A 464 -53.97 42.27 -30.36
N GLU A 465 -55.14 42.51 -30.96
CA GLU A 465 -55.57 43.64 -31.82
C GLU A 465 -54.56 44.33 -32.77
N ALA A 466 -54.82 44.16 -34.08
CA ALA A 466 -55.46 45.19 -34.90
C ALA A 466 -56.24 44.53 -36.06
#